data_AF-A0A1F3Y887-F1
#
_entry.id   AF-A0A1F3Y887-F1
#
_cell.length_a   1.000
_cell.length_b   1.000
_cell.length_c   1.000
_cell.angle_alpha   90.00
_cell.angle_beta   90.00
_cell.angle_gamma   90.00
#
_symmetry.space_group_name_H-M   'P 1'
#
loop_
_entity.id
_entity.type
_entity.pdbx_description
1 polymer ?
#
loop_
_entity_poly.entity_id
_entity_poly.type
_entity_poly.pdbx_seq_one_letter_code
_entity_poly.pdbx_strand_id
1 'polypeptide(L)'
;MILSNGNSGTLEERISTLRDGLRDEMRMRLRYHGIQPNMDMEIDIFFRAEQKAKAIFDRMKNHGIKDELKALFSATRKKEAVRIAGTLTMTQRDLVGLILNCADLGLRHHLFTKEFRPPGTEGLQPPVDMIAEGGKELTEAGKRFFKQMGHVFTQRQQIHVHLFENEAQHHFIFFDFADTKDEHWVGGNHVHYSSHLWGIPKEDTFKDFETRGERPTNVHIKFVEVQATEPPQPPPGRPAGG
;
A
#
# COMPACT_ATOMS: atom_id res chain seq x y z
N MET A 1 -12.57 0.97 -22.96
CA MET A 1 -12.41 2.00 -21.92
C MET A 1 -10.98 1.88 -21.40
N ILE A 2 -10.13 2.87 -21.69
CA ILE A 2 -8.70 2.80 -21.36
C ILE A 2 -8.57 3.09 -19.86
N LEU A 3 -8.09 2.11 -19.10
CA LEU A 3 -7.75 2.25 -17.69
C LEU A 3 -6.49 3.13 -17.58
N SER A 4 -6.63 4.45 -17.62
CA SER A 4 -5.53 5.38 -17.38
C SER A 4 -5.73 6.12 -16.07
N ASN A 5 -5.14 5.56 -15.01
CA ASN A 5 -4.30 6.23 -14.01
C ASN A 5 -4.20 5.36 -12.76
N GLY A 6 -3.19 4.51 -12.74
CA GLY A 6 -2.85 3.65 -11.62
C GLY A 6 -1.69 2.78 -12.07
N ASN A 7 -0.48 3.22 -11.75
CA ASN A 7 0.81 2.65 -12.13
C ASN A 7 0.77 1.13 -12.38
N SER A 8 0.46 0.73 -13.63
CA SER A 8 0.46 -0.65 -14.09
C SER A 8 1.87 -1.08 -14.44
N GLY A 9 2.84 -0.62 -13.65
CA GLY A 9 4.24 -0.91 -13.87
C GLY A 9 4.42 -2.43 -13.91
N THR A 10 5.09 -2.88 -14.97
CA THR A 10 5.64 -4.21 -15.11
C THR A 10 6.37 -4.64 -13.84
N LEU A 11 6.55 -5.94 -13.67
CA LEU A 11 7.29 -6.50 -12.55
C LEU A 11 8.69 -5.87 -12.40
N GLU A 12 9.33 -5.59 -13.53
CA GLU A 12 10.64 -4.97 -13.62
C GLU A 12 10.63 -3.52 -13.10
N GLU A 13 9.61 -2.74 -13.43
CA GLU A 13 9.45 -1.37 -12.90
C GLU A 13 9.22 -1.35 -11.39
N ARG A 14 8.51 -2.35 -10.85
CA ARG A 14 8.31 -2.50 -9.40
C ARG A 14 9.60 -2.87 -8.69
N ILE A 15 10.38 -3.79 -9.26
CA ILE A 15 11.72 -4.16 -8.73
C ILE A 15 12.67 -2.97 -8.80
N SER A 16 12.65 -2.20 -9.90
CA SER A 16 13.45 -0.98 -10.05
C SER A 16 13.12 0.03 -8.96
N THR A 17 11.83 0.27 -8.68
CA THR A 17 11.39 1.21 -7.65
C THR A 17 11.88 0.80 -6.26
N LEU A 18 11.78 -0.50 -5.92
CA LEU A 18 12.30 -1.04 -4.65
C LEU A 18 13.84 -0.86 -4.56
N ARG A 19 14.55 -1.18 -5.64
CA ARG A 19 16.01 -1.00 -5.73
C ARG A 19 16.40 0.46 -5.50
N ASP A 20 15.73 1.39 -6.16
CA ASP A 20 16.04 2.82 -6.05
C ASP A 20 15.76 3.34 -4.63
N GLY A 21 14.66 2.92 -4.00
CA GLY A 21 14.37 3.24 -2.60
C GLY A 21 15.42 2.69 -1.63
N LEU A 22 15.90 1.46 -1.83
CA LEU A 22 16.97 0.87 -1.02
C LEU A 22 18.30 1.60 -1.20
N ARG A 23 18.61 2.01 -2.44
CA ARG A 23 19.80 2.81 -2.74
C ARG A 23 19.76 4.14 -2.00
N ASP A 24 18.61 4.83 -2.04
CA ASP A 24 18.45 6.12 -1.38
C ASP A 24 18.47 5.99 0.15
N GLU A 25 17.91 4.92 0.71
CA GLU A 25 18.03 4.57 2.13
C GLU A 25 19.50 4.42 2.54
N MET A 26 20.28 3.65 1.79
CA MET A 26 21.70 3.43 2.05
C MET A 26 22.51 4.74 1.98
N ARG A 27 22.25 5.59 0.98
CA ARG A 27 22.84 6.93 0.87
C ARG A 27 22.49 7.81 2.05
N MET A 28 21.23 7.81 2.47
CA MET A 28 20.79 8.58 3.64
C MET A 28 21.51 8.15 4.92
N ARG A 29 21.69 6.84 5.13
CA ARG A 29 22.45 6.33 6.29
C ARG A 29 23.91 6.79 6.28
N LEU A 30 24.58 6.76 5.13
CA LEU A 30 25.96 7.26 5.02
C LEU A 30 26.05 8.76 5.33
N ARG A 31 25.15 9.56 4.76
CA ARG A 31 25.07 11.01 5.03
C ARG A 31 24.77 11.32 6.49
N TYR A 32 23.91 10.53 7.14
CA TYR A 32 23.65 10.64 8.57
C TYR A 32 24.92 10.46 9.42
N HIS A 33 25.84 9.61 8.96
CA HIS A 33 27.15 9.42 9.58
C HIS A 33 28.24 10.39 9.07
N GLY A 34 27.87 11.45 8.33
CA GLY A 34 28.81 12.45 7.81
C GLY A 34 29.66 11.95 6.63
N ILE A 35 29.33 10.80 6.05
CA ILE A 35 30.09 10.21 4.94
C ILE A 35 29.44 10.63 3.62
N GLN A 36 30.20 11.30 2.77
CA GLN A 36 29.81 11.56 1.38
C GLN A 36 30.28 10.38 0.52
N PRO A 37 29.36 9.65 -0.16
CA PRO A 37 29.75 8.54 -1.02
C PRO A 37 30.64 9.01 -2.17
N ASN A 38 31.79 8.33 -2.35
CA ASN A 38 32.58 8.47 -3.56
C ASN A 38 32.10 7.47 -4.64
N MET A 39 32.73 7.48 -5.82
CA MET A 39 32.31 6.63 -6.95
C MET A 39 32.29 5.13 -6.60
N ASP A 40 33.32 4.62 -5.92
CA ASP A 40 33.40 3.20 -5.56
C ASP A 40 32.30 2.82 -4.57
N MET A 41 32.00 3.70 -3.62
CA MET A 41 30.88 3.52 -2.70
C MET A 41 29.53 3.55 -3.43
N GLU A 42 29.34 4.45 -4.40
CA GLU A 42 28.10 4.49 -5.20
C GLU A 42 27.89 3.20 -6.00
N ILE A 43 28.97 2.62 -6.55
CA ILE A 43 28.93 1.33 -7.23
C ILE A 43 28.55 0.21 -6.25
N ASP A 44 29.18 0.15 -5.06
CA ASP A 44 28.85 -0.85 -4.03
C ASP A 44 27.40 -0.70 -3.54
N ILE A 45 26.92 0.52 -3.30
CA ILE A 45 25.53 0.79 -2.92
C ILE A 45 24.59 0.28 -4.00
N PHE A 46 24.87 0.55 -5.27
CA PHE A 46 24.04 0.07 -6.38
C PHE A 46 23.90 -1.45 -6.37
N PHE A 47 25.03 -2.18 -6.33
CA PHE A 47 25.01 -3.65 -6.34
C PHE A 47 24.32 -4.23 -5.09
N ARG A 48 24.54 -3.65 -3.91
CA ARG A 48 23.88 -4.09 -2.68
C ARG A 48 22.38 -3.85 -2.71
N ALA A 49 21.94 -2.68 -3.20
CA ALA A 49 20.54 -2.37 -3.35
C ALA A 49 19.86 -3.33 -4.33
N GLU A 50 20.52 -3.67 -5.44
CA GLU A 50 20.04 -4.64 -6.41
C GLU A 50 19.91 -6.05 -5.82
N GLN A 51 20.95 -6.56 -5.17
CA GLN A 51 20.91 -7.88 -4.53
C GLN A 51 19.84 -7.94 -3.44
N LYS A 52 19.71 -6.89 -2.62
CA LYS A 52 18.71 -6.82 -1.56
C LYS A 52 17.29 -6.74 -2.14
N ALA A 53 17.06 -5.95 -3.19
CA ALA A 53 15.77 -5.89 -3.88
C ALA A 53 15.39 -7.25 -4.44
N LYS A 54 16.31 -7.94 -5.12
CA LYS A 54 16.11 -9.29 -5.65
C LYS A 54 15.80 -10.29 -4.53
N ALA A 55 16.54 -10.27 -3.43
CA ALA A 55 16.33 -11.18 -2.32
C ALA A 55 14.97 -10.95 -1.62
N ILE A 56 14.54 -9.70 -1.47
CA ILE A 56 13.20 -9.35 -0.97
C ILE A 56 12.14 -9.87 -1.93
N PHE A 57 12.32 -9.61 -3.23
CA PHE A 57 11.39 -10.05 -4.26
C PHE A 57 11.23 -11.58 -4.27
N ASP A 58 12.34 -12.32 -4.32
CA ASP A 58 12.34 -13.79 -4.32
C ASP A 58 11.67 -14.33 -3.06
N ARG A 59 11.93 -13.73 -1.90
CA ARG A 59 11.27 -14.11 -0.64
C ARG A 59 9.76 -13.91 -0.70
N MET A 60 9.29 -12.77 -1.22
CA MET A 60 7.87 -12.47 -1.33
C MET A 60 7.18 -13.36 -2.37
N LYS A 61 7.85 -13.66 -3.48
CA LYS A 61 7.35 -14.58 -4.49
C LYS A 61 7.22 -15.99 -3.91
N ASN A 62 8.24 -16.48 -3.21
CA ASN A 62 8.26 -17.80 -2.58
C ASN A 62 7.28 -17.94 -1.40
N HIS A 63 6.78 -16.84 -0.82
CA HIS A 63 5.68 -16.87 0.14
C HIS A 63 4.41 -17.48 -0.46
N GLY A 64 4.23 -17.34 -1.79
CA GLY A 64 3.12 -17.92 -2.52
C GLY A 64 1.77 -17.30 -2.18
N ILE A 65 0.70 -18.03 -2.53
CA ILE A 65 -0.68 -17.67 -2.20
C ILE A 65 -1.15 -18.58 -1.07
N LYS A 66 -1.62 -17.97 0.02
CA LYS A 66 -2.25 -18.66 1.14
C LYS A 66 -3.50 -19.43 0.69
N ASP A 67 -3.69 -20.65 1.20
CA ASP A 67 -4.74 -21.55 0.71
C ASP A 67 -6.15 -20.99 0.91
N GLU A 68 -6.40 -20.26 2.00
CA GLU A 68 -7.68 -19.59 2.24
C GLU A 68 -7.95 -18.47 1.22
N LEU A 69 -6.91 -17.79 0.71
CA LEU A 69 -7.05 -16.84 -0.40
C LEU A 69 -7.36 -17.56 -1.71
N LYS A 70 -6.72 -18.71 -1.98
CA LYS A 70 -7.06 -19.55 -3.15
C LYS A 70 -8.52 -19.99 -3.09
N ALA A 71 -8.98 -20.43 -1.90
CA ALA A 71 -10.35 -20.83 -1.67
C ALA A 71 -11.33 -19.67 -1.85
N LEU A 72 -11.01 -18.48 -1.34
CA LEU A 72 -11.82 -17.27 -1.52
C LEU A 72 -11.99 -16.93 -3.01
N PHE A 73 -10.91 -17.01 -3.78
CA PHE A 73 -10.89 -16.66 -5.21
C PHE A 73 -11.51 -17.74 -6.09
N SER A 74 -11.56 -18.99 -5.61
CA SER A 74 -12.20 -20.12 -6.31
C SER A 74 -13.66 -20.33 -5.89
N ALA A 75 -14.19 -19.51 -4.97
CA ALA A 75 -15.55 -19.64 -4.50
C ALA A 75 -16.56 -19.42 -5.64
N THR A 76 -17.57 -20.28 -5.74
CA THR A 76 -18.57 -20.21 -6.82
C THR A 76 -19.88 -19.56 -6.37
N ARG A 77 -20.04 -19.34 -5.06
CA ARG A 77 -21.25 -18.79 -4.46
C ARG A 77 -20.92 -17.64 -3.54
N LYS A 78 -21.67 -16.54 -3.63
CA LYS A 78 -21.54 -15.36 -2.76
C LYS A 78 -21.49 -15.72 -1.27
N LYS A 79 -22.40 -16.59 -0.81
CA LYS A 79 -22.47 -17.02 0.60
C LYS A 79 -21.17 -17.70 1.07
N GLU A 80 -20.53 -18.47 0.19
CA GLU A 80 -19.28 -19.14 0.48
C GLU A 80 -18.12 -18.13 0.57
N ALA A 81 -18.02 -17.22 -0.40
CA ALA A 81 -17.01 -16.17 -0.40
C ALA A 81 -17.11 -15.29 0.87
N VAL A 82 -18.33 -14.90 1.27
CA VAL A 82 -18.58 -14.15 2.52
C VAL A 82 -18.10 -14.93 3.74
N ARG A 83 -18.40 -16.23 3.82
CA ARG A 83 -17.98 -17.10 4.92
C ARG A 83 -16.45 -17.19 5.01
N ILE A 84 -15.78 -17.41 3.88
CA ILE A 84 -14.31 -17.52 3.83
C ILE A 84 -13.66 -16.20 4.21
N ALA A 85 -14.12 -15.08 3.62
CA ALA A 85 -13.61 -13.75 3.92
C ALA A 85 -13.74 -13.40 5.41
N GLY A 86 -14.88 -13.75 6.03
CA GLY A 86 -15.13 -13.49 7.45
C GLY A 86 -14.23 -14.26 8.43
N THR A 87 -13.62 -15.38 8.02
CA THR A 87 -12.65 -16.12 8.85
C THR A 87 -11.20 -15.90 8.41
N LEU A 88 -10.98 -15.27 7.26
CA LEU A 88 -9.66 -15.04 6.71
C LEU A 88 -8.94 -13.93 7.50
N THR A 89 -7.72 -14.24 7.94
CA THR A 89 -6.74 -13.24 8.37
C THR A 89 -5.68 -13.12 7.28
N MET A 90 -5.50 -11.89 6.80
CA MET A 90 -4.53 -11.53 5.78
C MET A 90 -3.47 -10.60 6.36
N THR A 91 -2.22 -10.83 6.01
CA THR A 91 -1.10 -9.94 6.34
C THR A 91 -0.64 -9.17 5.11
N GLN A 92 0.24 -8.18 5.31
CA GLN A 92 0.91 -7.52 4.18
C GLN A 92 1.66 -8.53 3.29
N ARG A 93 2.31 -9.54 3.89
CA ARG A 93 3.02 -10.59 3.13
C ARG A 93 2.07 -11.43 2.29
N ASP A 94 0.89 -11.75 2.82
CA ASP A 94 -0.13 -12.50 2.08
C ASP A 94 -0.67 -11.71 0.89
N LEU A 95 -0.95 -10.41 1.06
CA LEU A 95 -1.41 -9.56 -0.04
C LEU A 95 -0.33 -9.41 -1.12
N VAL A 96 0.94 -9.19 -0.74
CA VAL A 96 2.05 -9.13 -1.68
C VAL A 96 2.25 -10.47 -2.38
N GLY A 97 2.19 -11.59 -1.66
CA GLY A 97 2.27 -12.93 -2.21
C GLY A 97 1.17 -13.19 -3.24
N LEU A 98 -0.07 -12.75 -2.95
CA LEU A 98 -1.17 -12.79 -3.91
C LEU A 98 -0.90 -11.93 -5.14
N ILE A 99 -0.42 -10.69 -4.99
CA ILE A 99 -0.09 -9.80 -6.12
C ILE A 99 0.95 -10.44 -7.03
N LEU A 100 2.01 -11.00 -6.46
CA LEU A 100 3.14 -11.54 -7.22
C LEU A 100 2.85 -12.90 -7.87
N ASN A 101 1.91 -13.67 -7.31
CA ASN A 101 1.63 -15.03 -7.76
C ASN A 101 0.21 -15.22 -8.32
N CYS A 102 -0.59 -14.15 -8.50
CA CYS A 102 -1.97 -14.27 -9.00
C CYS A 102 -2.10 -14.95 -10.38
N ALA A 103 -1.03 -14.95 -11.18
CA ALA A 103 -0.96 -15.70 -12.43
C ALA A 103 -1.13 -17.22 -12.23
N ASP A 104 -0.74 -17.76 -11.08
CA ASP A 104 -0.94 -19.18 -10.73
C ASP A 104 -2.42 -19.53 -10.56
N LEU A 105 -3.28 -18.52 -10.37
CA LEU A 105 -4.75 -18.64 -10.36
C LEU A 105 -5.38 -18.30 -11.72
N GLY A 106 -4.57 -18.04 -12.74
CA GLY A 106 -5.03 -17.57 -14.05
C GLY A 106 -5.61 -16.16 -14.01
N LEU A 107 -5.10 -15.29 -13.12
CA LEU A 107 -5.56 -13.90 -12.93
C LEU A 107 -4.46 -12.90 -13.25
N ARG A 108 -4.86 -11.67 -13.54
CA ARG A 108 -3.99 -10.50 -13.68
C ARG A 108 -4.26 -9.51 -12.56
N HIS A 109 -3.22 -8.85 -12.07
CA HIS A 109 -3.32 -7.82 -11.04
C HIS A 109 -3.29 -6.41 -11.64
N HIS A 110 -4.21 -5.56 -11.17
CA HIS A 110 -4.25 -4.14 -11.44
C HIS A 110 -4.33 -3.35 -10.13
N LEU A 111 -3.67 -2.20 -10.08
CA LEU A 111 -3.73 -1.29 -8.94
C LEU A 111 -4.42 0.00 -9.38
N PHE A 112 -5.45 0.38 -8.64
CA PHE A 112 -6.12 1.66 -8.77
C PHE A 112 -6.02 2.42 -7.45
N THR A 113 -5.68 3.69 -7.53
CA THR A 113 -5.60 4.56 -6.35
C THR A 113 -6.37 5.83 -6.64
N LYS A 114 -7.30 6.18 -5.76
CA LYS A 114 -8.03 7.43 -5.82
C LYS A 114 -7.83 8.21 -4.55
N GLU A 115 -7.47 9.47 -4.71
CA GLU A 115 -7.44 10.44 -3.63
C GLU A 115 -8.68 11.33 -3.73
N PHE A 116 -9.41 11.44 -2.63
CA PHE A 116 -10.51 12.37 -2.44
C PHE A 116 -10.00 13.53 -1.60
N ARG A 117 -9.97 14.71 -2.22
CA ARG A 117 -9.69 15.97 -1.53
C ARG A 117 -11.00 16.62 -1.12
N PRO A 118 -11.06 17.27 0.05
CA PRO A 118 -12.23 18.03 0.43
C PRO A 118 -12.46 19.18 -0.56
N PRO A 119 -13.71 19.45 -0.97
CA PRO A 119 -14.01 20.60 -1.82
C PRO A 119 -13.51 21.91 -1.20
N GLY A 120 -12.96 22.82 -2.01
CA GLY A 120 -12.47 24.12 -1.55
C GLY A 120 -11.08 24.08 -0.93
N THR A 121 -10.34 22.98 -1.10
CA THR A 121 -8.94 22.83 -0.70
C THR A 121 -7.98 22.93 -1.89
N GLU A 122 -8.52 23.09 -3.10
CA GLU A 122 -7.75 23.31 -4.31
C GLU A 122 -6.99 24.63 -4.23
N GLY A 123 -5.66 24.58 -4.33
CA GLY A 123 -4.84 25.79 -4.32
C GLY A 123 -4.62 26.41 -2.93
N LEU A 124 -4.80 25.65 -1.84
CA LEU A 124 -4.39 26.09 -0.51
C LEU A 124 -2.87 26.40 -0.51
N GLN A 125 -2.53 27.69 -0.47
CA GLN A 125 -1.15 28.19 -0.44
C GLN A 125 -0.84 28.78 0.94
N PRO A 126 0.39 28.60 1.44
CA PRO A 126 0.82 29.26 2.67
C PRO A 126 0.73 30.79 2.49
N PRO A 127 0.16 31.54 3.46
CA PRO A 127 0.15 33.00 3.37
C PRO A 127 1.58 33.55 3.44
N VAL A 128 1.82 34.69 2.82
CA VAL A 128 3.14 35.32 2.72
C VAL A 128 3.72 35.66 4.11
N ASP A 129 2.83 35.88 5.08
CA ASP A 129 3.11 36.28 6.47
C ASP A 129 2.71 35.18 7.47
N MET A 130 3.15 33.93 7.28
CA MET A 130 2.82 32.83 8.22
C MET A 130 3.33 33.05 9.65
N ILE A 131 4.45 33.76 9.80
CA ILE A 131 5.17 33.92 11.07
C ILE A 131 5.21 35.41 11.40
N ALA A 132 4.85 35.76 12.63
CA ALA A 132 4.88 37.12 13.11
C ALA A 132 6.32 37.68 13.16
N GLU A 133 6.45 39.01 13.11
CA GLU A 133 7.74 39.67 13.34
C GLU A 133 8.33 39.21 14.68
N GLY A 134 9.55 38.68 14.63
CA GLY A 134 10.22 38.06 15.79
C GLY A 134 10.28 36.52 15.75
N GLY A 135 9.64 35.87 14.78
CA GLY A 135 9.93 34.47 14.42
C GLY A 135 9.38 33.39 15.35
N LYS A 136 8.69 33.77 16.44
CA LYS A 136 8.29 32.85 17.52
C LYS A 136 6.82 32.43 17.50
N GLU A 137 5.96 33.18 16.80
CA GLU A 137 4.51 32.93 16.79
C GLU A 137 3.94 32.94 15.38
N LEU A 138 2.88 32.16 15.18
CA LEU A 138 2.09 32.20 13.95
C LEU A 138 1.18 33.43 13.95
N THR A 139 1.07 34.10 12.81
CA THR A 139 0.03 35.11 12.61
C THR A 139 -1.35 34.46 12.61
N GLU A 140 -2.42 35.25 12.73
CA GLU A 140 -3.79 34.73 12.58
C GLU A 140 -4.03 34.10 11.20
N ALA A 141 -3.37 34.61 10.16
CA ALA A 141 -3.35 33.99 8.84
C ALA A 141 -2.64 32.62 8.87
N GLY A 142 -1.47 32.52 9.49
CA GLY A 142 -0.76 31.26 9.70
C GLY A 142 -1.58 30.24 10.50
N LYS A 143 -2.20 30.63 11.62
CA LYS A 143 -3.07 29.76 12.43
C LYS A 143 -4.26 29.24 11.62
N ARG A 144 -4.93 30.10 10.84
CA ARG A 144 -6.04 29.70 9.95
C ARG A 144 -5.57 28.72 8.88
N PHE A 145 -4.43 28.97 8.26
CA PHE A 145 -3.83 28.05 7.27
C PHE A 145 -3.52 26.69 7.88
N PHE A 146 -2.87 26.61 9.04
CA PHE A 146 -2.61 25.34 9.72
C PHE A 146 -3.89 24.60 10.13
N LYS A 147 -4.92 25.33 10.56
CA LYS A 147 -6.24 24.75 10.83
C LYS A 147 -6.88 24.16 9.57
N GLN A 148 -6.80 24.87 8.44
CA GLN A 148 -7.28 24.37 7.15
C GLN A 148 -6.46 23.17 6.66
N MET A 149 -5.14 23.18 6.79
CA MET A 149 -4.29 22.02 6.49
C MET A 149 -4.63 20.82 7.37
N GLY A 150 -4.81 21.03 8.68
CA GLY A 150 -5.29 19.98 9.58
C GLY A 150 -6.62 19.39 9.09
N HIS A 151 -7.55 20.25 8.66
CA HIS A 151 -8.81 19.81 8.07
C HIS A 151 -8.60 18.96 6.81
N VAL A 152 -7.71 19.40 5.90
CA VAL A 152 -7.33 18.62 4.71
C VAL A 152 -6.83 17.23 5.12
N PHE A 153 -5.91 17.09 6.07
CA PHE A 153 -5.43 15.77 6.49
C PHE A 153 -6.54 14.92 7.15
N THR A 154 -7.41 15.54 7.95
CA THR A 154 -8.54 14.83 8.59
C THR A 154 -9.64 14.42 7.61
N GLN A 155 -9.78 15.07 6.46
CA GLN A 155 -10.85 14.78 5.50
C GLN A 155 -10.35 14.16 4.20
N ARG A 156 -9.05 14.24 3.92
CA ARG A 156 -8.41 13.51 2.83
C ARG A 156 -8.66 12.03 3.07
N GLN A 157 -9.27 11.42 2.06
CA GLN A 157 -9.50 9.99 2.01
C GLN A 157 -8.75 9.47 0.80
N GLN A 158 -8.16 8.30 0.95
CA GLN A 158 -7.50 7.60 -0.12
C GLN A 158 -8.07 6.20 -0.16
N ILE A 159 -8.44 5.78 -1.37
CA ILE A 159 -8.82 4.41 -1.65
C ILE A 159 -7.71 3.77 -2.47
N HIS A 160 -7.28 2.59 -2.05
CA HIS A 160 -6.35 1.74 -2.79
C HIS A 160 -7.05 0.44 -3.12
N VAL A 161 -7.19 0.14 -4.41
CA VAL A 161 -7.93 -1.00 -4.93
C VAL A 161 -6.97 -1.91 -5.67
N HIS A 162 -6.90 -3.15 -5.21
CA HIS A 162 -6.25 -4.24 -5.91
C HIS A 162 -7.33 -5.04 -6.65
N LEU A 163 -7.34 -4.94 -7.97
CA LEU A 163 -8.18 -5.73 -8.85
C LEU A 163 -7.41 -6.96 -9.31
N PHE A 164 -8.03 -8.12 -9.20
CA PHE A 164 -7.56 -9.39 -9.74
C PHE A 164 -8.59 -9.91 -10.72
N GLU A 165 -8.23 -10.08 -11.99
CA GLU A 165 -9.22 -10.45 -13.01
C GLU A 165 -8.69 -11.31 -14.16
N ASN A 166 -9.63 -12.01 -14.78
CA ASN A 166 -9.51 -12.61 -16.10
C ASN A 166 -10.83 -12.41 -16.86
N GLU A 167 -11.05 -13.12 -17.97
CA GLU A 167 -12.28 -12.99 -18.77
C GLU A 167 -13.55 -13.44 -18.05
N ALA A 168 -13.45 -14.37 -17.10
CA ALA A 168 -14.59 -14.97 -16.42
C ALA A 168 -14.91 -14.33 -15.06
N GLN A 169 -13.90 -13.80 -14.37
CA GLN A 169 -14.04 -13.35 -12.99
C GLN A 169 -13.22 -12.10 -12.69
N HIS A 170 -13.73 -11.31 -11.74
CA HIS A 170 -13.04 -10.19 -11.11
C HIS A 170 -13.19 -10.25 -9.59
N HIS A 171 -12.14 -9.83 -8.89
CA HIS A 171 -12.07 -9.71 -7.44
C HIS A 171 -11.42 -8.38 -7.08
N PHE A 172 -12.03 -7.67 -6.13
CA PHE A 172 -11.52 -6.42 -5.59
C PHE A 172 -11.13 -6.64 -4.13
N ILE A 173 -9.90 -6.29 -3.79
CA ILE A 173 -9.44 -6.10 -2.41
C ILE A 173 -9.07 -4.63 -2.25
N PHE A 174 -9.67 -3.92 -1.30
CA PHE A 174 -9.41 -2.49 -1.18
C PHE A 174 -9.27 -1.98 0.25
N PHE A 175 -8.42 -0.97 0.40
CA PHE A 175 -8.23 -0.20 1.62
C PHE A 175 -8.96 1.14 1.47
N ASP A 176 -9.72 1.51 2.48
CA ASP A 176 -10.32 2.83 2.62
C ASP A 176 -9.73 3.51 3.84
N PHE A 177 -8.95 4.58 3.63
CA PHE A 177 -8.33 5.35 4.72
C PHE A 177 -9.36 6.06 5.61
N ALA A 178 -10.65 6.06 5.26
CA ALA A 178 -11.70 6.43 6.20
C ALA A 178 -11.74 5.48 7.41
N ASP A 179 -11.47 4.18 7.22
CA ASP A 179 -11.58 3.16 8.27
C ASP A 179 -10.40 3.19 9.27
N THR A 180 -9.35 3.95 8.98
CA THR A 180 -8.21 4.11 9.91
C THR A 180 -8.40 5.24 10.92
N LYS A 181 -9.43 6.09 10.75
CA LYS A 181 -9.67 7.27 11.61
C LYS A 181 -10.49 6.94 12.84
N ASP A 182 -11.42 6.01 12.69
CA ASP A 182 -12.24 5.51 13.76
C ASP A 182 -12.26 3.98 13.66
N GLU A 183 -11.73 3.28 14.66
CA GLU A 183 -11.81 1.82 14.76
C GLU A 183 -13.24 1.39 15.08
N HIS A 184 -14.17 1.56 14.13
CA HIS A 184 -15.57 1.18 14.30
C HIS A 184 -15.80 -0.33 14.11
N TRP A 185 -14.84 -1.05 13.52
CA TRP A 185 -14.93 -2.50 13.37
C TRP A 185 -14.36 -3.20 14.60
N VAL A 186 -15.19 -4.03 15.24
CA VAL A 186 -14.86 -4.78 16.48
C VAL A 186 -13.60 -5.66 16.32
N GLY A 187 -13.18 -5.98 15.09
CA GLY A 187 -11.98 -6.79 14.82
C GLY A 187 -10.69 -6.04 14.44
N GLY A 188 -10.69 -4.68 14.44
CA GLY A 188 -9.52 -3.84 14.18
C GLY A 188 -9.24 -3.50 12.70
N ASN A 189 -7.97 -3.50 12.31
CA ASN A 189 -7.56 -3.24 10.92
C ASN A 189 -8.13 -4.30 9.97
N HIS A 190 -8.64 -3.87 8.81
CA HIS A 190 -9.26 -4.75 7.83
C HIS A 190 -9.11 -4.20 6.41
N VAL A 191 -9.39 -5.07 5.43
CA VAL A 191 -9.61 -4.69 4.04
C VAL A 191 -10.99 -5.10 3.60
N HIS A 192 -11.50 -4.45 2.57
CA HIS A 192 -12.78 -4.79 1.96
C HIS A 192 -12.60 -5.77 0.81
N TYR A 193 -13.61 -6.60 0.58
CA TYR A 193 -13.63 -7.59 -0.49
C TYR A 193 -14.92 -7.54 -1.32
N SER A 194 -14.77 -7.52 -2.64
CA SER A 194 -15.88 -7.69 -3.59
C SER A 194 -15.47 -8.61 -4.73
N SER A 195 -16.43 -9.19 -5.43
CA SER A 195 -16.16 -9.98 -6.64
C SER A 195 -17.38 -10.07 -7.55
N HIS A 196 -17.16 -10.64 -8.73
CA HIS A 196 -18.20 -10.96 -9.71
C HIS A 196 -19.41 -11.74 -9.15
N LEU A 197 -19.23 -12.48 -8.03
CA LEU A 197 -20.31 -13.20 -7.34
C LEU A 197 -21.42 -12.30 -6.79
N TRP A 198 -21.20 -10.99 -6.71
CA TRP A 198 -22.21 -10.03 -6.29
C TRP A 198 -23.15 -9.61 -7.43
N GLY A 199 -22.89 -10.04 -8.67
CA GLY A 199 -23.70 -9.69 -9.84
C GLY A 199 -23.59 -8.21 -10.24
N ILE A 200 -22.62 -7.49 -9.69
CA ILE A 200 -22.34 -6.09 -10.01
C ILE A 200 -21.31 -6.07 -11.15
N PRO A 201 -21.56 -5.34 -12.25
CA PRO A 201 -20.56 -5.15 -13.30
C PRO A 201 -19.28 -4.52 -12.76
N LYS A 202 -18.14 -4.92 -13.32
CA LYS A 202 -16.82 -4.41 -12.92
C LYS A 202 -16.75 -2.89 -13.05
N GLU A 203 -17.31 -2.38 -14.15
CA GLU A 203 -17.32 -0.96 -14.51
C GLU A 203 -18.12 -0.13 -13.50
N ASP A 204 -19.23 -0.68 -12.99
CA ASP A 204 -20.05 0.00 -11.99
C ASP A 204 -19.34 0.02 -10.63
N THR A 205 -18.70 -1.09 -10.25
CA THR A 205 -17.85 -1.12 -9.04
C THR A 205 -16.72 -0.08 -9.12
N PHE A 206 -16.14 0.16 -10.31
CA PHE A 206 -15.15 1.22 -10.49
C PHE A 206 -15.73 2.63 -10.33
N LYS A 207 -16.93 2.89 -10.85
CA LYS A 207 -17.60 4.19 -10.66
C LYS A 207 -17.80 4.49 -9.18
N ASP A 208 -18.09 3.48 -8.36
CA ASP A 208 -18.22 3.64 -6.90
C ASP A 208 -16.88 4.10 -6.29
N PHE A 209 -15.76 3.50 -6.72
CA PHE A 209 -14.42 3.92 -6.29
C PHE A 209 -14.00 5.30 -6.81
N GLU A 210 -14.61 5.82 -7.87
CA GLU A 210 -14.30 7.14 -8.42
C GLU A 210 -15.10 8.28 -7.78
N THR A 211 -16.34 8.01 -7.37
CA THR A 211 -17.33 9.05 -7.03
C THR A 211 -17.57 9.22 -5.54
N ARG A 212 -16.81 8.51 -4.69
CA ARG A 212 -17.05 8.43 -3.23
C ARG A 212 -18.44 7.86 -2.93
N GLY A 213 -18.92 6.98 -3.80
CA GLY A 213 -20.23 6.34 -3.71
C GLY A 213 -20.33 5.37 -2.53
N GLU A 214 -21.49 4.70 -2.41
CA GLU A 214 -21.65 3.62 -1.44
C GLU A 214 -20.63 2.52 -1.67
N ARG A 215 -20.16 1.88 -0.58
CA ARG A 215 -19.22 0.77 -0.69
C ARG A 215 -19.86 -0.36 -1.50
N PRO A 216 -19.14 -0.96 -2.46
CA PRO A 216 -19.70 -2.02 -3.29
C PRO A 216 -20.12 -3.24 -2.45
N THR A 217 -19.48 -3.46 -1.28
CA THR A 217 -19.87 -4.49 -0.31
C THR A 217 -19.49 -4.09 1.13
N ASN A 218 -20.08 -4.77 2.11
CA ASN A 218 -19.69 -4.74 3.54
C ASN A 218 -18.92 -6.02 3.95
N VAL A 219 -18.18 -6.64 3.03
CA VAL A 219 -17.38 -7.83 3.36
C VAL A 219 -15.98 -7.39 3.75
N HIS A 220 -15.59 -7.73 4.97
CA HIS A 220 -14.30 -7.38 5.54
C HIS A 220 -13.44 -8.64 5.69
N ILE A 221 -12.15 -8.50 5.40
CA ILE A 221 -11.11 -9.47 5.69
C ILE A 221 -10.22 -8.86 6.77
N LYS A 222 -9.98 -9.59 7.87
CA LYS A 222 -9.11 -9.11 8.94
C LYS A 222 -7.70 -8.88 8.40
N PHE A 223 -7.13 -7.71 8.66
CA PHE A 223 -5.80 -7.34 8.18
C PHE A 223 -4.86 -7.13 9.38
N VAL A 224 -3.78 -7.92 9.43
CA VAL A 224 -2.83 -7.87 10.54
C VAL A 224 -1.48 -7.40 10.02
N GLU A 225 -0.97 -6.34 10.63
CA GLU A 225 0.41 -5.94 10.45
C GLU A 225 1.31 -6.93 11.19
N VAL A 226 2.08 -7.70 10.44
CA VAL A 226 3.11 -8.56 11.05
C VAL A 226 4.20 -7.61 11.53
N GLN A 227 4.28 -7.40 12.85
CA GLN A 227 5.43 -6.72 13.45
C GLN A 227 6.68 -7.38 12.90
N ALA A 228 7.62 -6.57 12.38
CA ALA A 228 8.90 -7.07 11.91
C ALA A 228 9.58 -7.78 13.08
N THR A 229 9.47 -9.12 13.11
CA THR A 229 10.34 -9.92 13.96
C THR A 229 11.77 -9.57 13.57
N GLU A 230 12.60 -9.32 14.58
CA GLU A 230 13.94 -8.76 14.46
C GLU A 230 14.72 -9.37 13.29
N PRO A 231 15.56 -8.57 12.59
CA PRO A 231 16.47 -9.14 11.60
C PRO A 231 17.26 -10.29 12.23
N PRO A 232 17.53 -11.37 11.48
CA PRO A 232 18.31 -12.49 11.98
C PRO A 232 19.60 -11.94 12.60
N GLN A 233 19.85 -12.30 13.86
CA GLN A 233 21.07 -11.90 14.55
C GLN A 233 22.26 -12.30 13.68
N PRO A 234 23.26 -11.41 13.51
CA PRO A 234 24.47 -11.77 12.79
C PRO A 234 25.07 -13.02 13.45
N PRO A 235 25.65 -13.95 12.67
CA PRO A 235 26.30 -15.12 13.24
C PRO A 235 27.30 -14.66 14.32
N PRO A 236 27.37 -15.35 15.48
CA PRO A 236 28.26 -14.96 16.56
C PRO A 236 29.66 -14.77 15.99
N GLY A 237 30.21 -13.57 16.24
CA GLY A 237 31.50 -13.16 15.71
C GLY A 237 32.56 -14.23 15.98
N ARG A 238 33.34 -14.56 14.95
CA ARG A 238 34.49 -15.46 15.07
C ARG A 238 35.34 -14.96 16.25
N PRO A 239 35.66 -15.79 17.25
CA PRO A 239 36.50 -15.35 18.35
C PRO A 239 37.81 -14.82 17.77
N ALA A 240 38.21 -13.63 18.24
CA ALA A 240 39.51 -13.06 17.92
C ALA A 240 40.57 -14.12 18.28
N GLY A 241 41.40 -14.47 17.30
CA GLY A 241 42.43 -15.49 17.46
C GLY A 241 43.31 -15.21 18.67
N GLY A 242 43.59 -16.28 19.43
CA GLY A 242 44.75 -16.35 20.31
C GLY A 242 46.01 -16.71 19.54
#